data_AF-A0A1C6FTK8-F1
#
_entry.id   AF-A0A1C6FTK8-F1
#
_cell.length_a   1.000
_cell.length_b   1.000
_cell.length_c   1.000
_cell.angle_alpha   90.00
_cell.angle_beta   90.00
_cell.angle_gamma   90.00
#
_symmetry.space_group_name_H-M   'P 1'
#
loop_
_entity.id
_entity.type
_entity.pdbx_description
1 polymer ?
#
loop_
_entity_poly.entity_id
_entity_poly.type
_entity_poly.pdbx_seq_one_letter_code
_entity_poly.pdbx_strand_id
1 'polypeptide(L)'
;MNFMQRLMYGRYGGDQFSVFLIALYLLLYLLSSLLHSSILSLLSTLVAAWCIYRMFSRRIDRRRAENAKFMTVAGPAIRWFKLRRTIHRDKEHRYFKCPNCGQQLRVPRGKGKITINCRNCGVSFEEKT
;
A
#
# COMPACT_ATOMS: atom_id res chain seq x y z
N MET A 1 -19.25 -9.22 26.95
CA MET A 1 -19.55 -8.26 25.86
C MET A 1 -18.91 -8.73 24.55
N ASN A 2 -19.43 -9.81 23.94
CA ASN A 2 -18.80 -10.45 22.76
C ASN A 2 -19.72 -10.48 21.52
N PHE A 3 -20.76 -9.63 21.48
CA PHE A 3 -21.75 -9.61 20.40
C PHE A 3 -21.13 -9.30 19.03
N MET A 4 -20.27 -8.28 18.97
CA MET A 4 -19.59 -7.87 17.73
C MET A 4 -18.62 -8.95 17.21
N GLN A 5 -17.91 -9.64 18.12
CA GLN A 5 -17.03 -10.75 17.76
C GLN A 5 -17.81 -11.96 17.25
N ARG A 6 -18.95 -12.29 17.86
CA ARG A 6 -19.86 -13.36 17.39
C ARG A 6 -20.47 -13.02 16.03
N LEU A 7 -20.77 -11.75 15.77
CA LEU A 7 -21.22 -11.30 14.46
C LEU A 7 -20.12 -11.48 13.42
N MET A 8 -18.86 -11.11 13.70
CA MET A 8 -17.79 -11.25 12.70
C MET A 8 -17.23 -12.67 12.55
N TYR A 9 -17.62 -13.60 13.43
CA TYR A 9 -17.15 -14.98 13.39
C TYR A 9 -17.55 -15.68 12.08
N GLY A 10 -16.56 -16.24 11.37
CA GLY A 10 -16.77 -16.92 10.08
C GLY A 10 -17.04 -15.99 8.88
N ARG A 11 -16.85 -14.67 9.04
CA ARG A 11 -16.92 -13.70 7.94
C ARG A 11 -15.52 -13.26 7.52
N TYR A 12 -15.40 -12.77 6.29
CA TYR A 12 -14.10 -12.44 5.71
C TYR A 12 -13.39 -11.26 6.40
N GLY A 13 -14.13 -10.18 6.69
CA GLY A 13 -13.57 -8.97 7.29
C GLY A 13 -12.90 -8.02 6.26
N GLY A 14 -12.02 -7.15 6.75
CA GLY A 14 -11.33 -6.13 5.94
C GLY A 14 -9.96 -6.59 5.46
N ASP A 15 -9.58 -6.20 4.23
CA ASP A 15 -8.25 -6.45 3.66
C ASP A 15 -7.73 -5.26 2.82
N GLN A 16 -6.61 -5.43 2.12
CA GLN A 16 -6.00 -4.39 1.29
C GLN A 16 -6.91 -3.92 0.15
N PHE A 17 -7.67 -4.82 -0.46
CA PHE A 17 -8.64 -4.45 -1.48
C PHE A 17 -9.83 -3.68 -0.89
N SER A 18 -10.33 -4.06 0.29
CA SER A 18 -11.36 -3.29 0.99
C SER A 18 -10.87 -1.89 1.38
N VAL A 19 -9.62 -1.75 1.84
CA VAL A 19 -9.01 -0.44 2.11
C VAL A 19 -8.95 0.41 0.83
N PHE A 20 -8.59 -0.19 -0.30
CA PHE A 20 -8.62 0.50 -1.59
C PHE A 20 -10.04 0.93 -1.98
N LEU A 21 -11.05 0.08 -1.81
CA LEU A 21 -12.45 0.43 -2.10
C LEU A 21 -12.96 1.56 -1.20
N ILE A 22 -12.57 1.58 0.07
CA ILE A 22 -12.91 2.67 0.99
C ILE A 22 -12.24 3.98 0.56
N ALA A 23 -10.96 3.94 0.18
CA ALA A 23 -10.25 5.11 -0.32
C ALA A 23 -10.87 5.64 -1.63
N LEU A 24 -11.26 4.73 -2.53
CA LEU A 24 -11.96 5.07 -3.77
C LEU A 24 -13.33 5.70 -3.49
N TYR A 25 -14.10 5.12 -2.55
CA TYR A 25 -15.35 5.70 -2.09
C TYR A 25 -15.16 7.13 -1.59
N LEU A 26 -14.20 7.37 -0.69
CA LEU A 26 -13.94 8.70 -0.14
C LEU A 26 -13.56 9.69 -1.24
N LEU A 27 -12.71 9.28 -2.19
CA LEU A 27 -12.33 10.12 -3.32
C LEU A 27 -13.53 10.47 -4.21
N LEU A 28 -14.34 9.49 -4.59
CA LEU A 28 -15.54 9.70 -5.40
C LEU A 28 -16.58 10.56 -4.66
N TYR A 29 -16.74 10.36 -3.36
CA TYR A 29 -17.64 11.15 -2.52
C TYR A 29 -17.20 12.62 -2.47
N LEU A 30 -15.91 12.88 -2.24
CA LEU A 30 -15.37 14.24 -2.23
C LEU A 30 -15.52 14.93 -3.59
N LEU A 31 -15.23 14.22 -4.69
CA LEU A 31 -15.46 14.73 -6.03
C LEU A 31 -16.95 14.99 -6.31
N SER A 32 -17.83 14.07 -5.88
CA SER A 32 -19.27 14.25 -6.00
C SER A 32 -19.76 15.50 -5.27
N SER A 33 -19.23 15.76 -4.07
CA SER A 33 -19.57 16.94 -3.27
C SER A 33 -19.07 18.24 -3.92
N LEU A 34 -17.94 18.20 -4.61
CA LEU A 34 -17.38 19.37 -5.29
C LEU A 34 -18.10 19.67 -6.62
N LEU A 35 -18.38 18.63 -7.42
CA LEU A 35 -19.04 18.75 -8.72
C LEU A 35 -20.57 18.75 -8.64
N HIS A 36 -21.16 18.56 -7.45
CA HIS A 36 -22.60 18.42 -7.24
C HIS A 36 -23.29 17.39 -8.17
N SER A 37 -22.54 16.35 -8.59
CA SER A 37 -23.03 15.37 -9.56
C SER A 37 -23.70 14.20 -8.86
N SER A 38 -24.98 13.95 -9.17
CA SER A 38 -25.73 12.80 -8.65
C SER A 38 -25.17 11.45 -9.12
N ILE A 39 -24.52 11.42 -10.29
CA ILE A 39 -23.93 10.19 -10.85
C ILE A 39 -22.74 9.74 -10.01
N LEU A 40 -21.84 10.66 -9.68
CA LEU A 40 -20.68 10.33 -8.83
C LEU A 40 -21.12 9.92 -7.42
N SER A 41 -22.17 10.54 -6.89
CA SER A 41 -22.77 10.16 -5.60
C SER A 41 -23.30 8.73 -5.61
N LEU A 42 -24.06 8.35 -6.66
CA LEU A 42 -24.54 6.99 -6.83
C LEU A 42 -23.39 5.98 -6.94
N LEU A 43 -22.37 6.28 -7.77
CA LEU A 43 -21.20 5.42 -7.92
C LEU A 43 -20.44 5.23 -6.61
N SER A 44 -20.23 6.30 -5.84
CA SER A 44 -19.58 6.22 -4.53
C SER A 44 -20.37 5.31 -3.57
N THR A 45 -21.70 5.46 -3.55
CA THR A 45 -22.60 4.64 -2.73
C THR A 45 -22.54 3.16 -3.12
N LEU A 46 -22.52 2.86 -4.43
CA LEU A 46 -22.39 1.50 -4.93
C LEU A 46 -21.05 0.86 -4.54
N VAL A 47 -19.95 1.61 -4.60
CA VAL A 47 -18.62 1.14 -4.17
C VAL A 47 -18.61 0.83 -2.67
N ALA A 48 -19.21 1.69 -1.84
CA ALA A 48 -19.33 1.46 -0.41
C ALA A 48 -20.20 0.22 -0.11
N ALA A 49 -21.35 0.09 -0.76
CA ALA A 49 -22.24 -1.07 -0.62
C ALA A 49 -21.54 -2.38 -1.01
N TRP A 50 -20.77 -2.37 -2.10
CA TRP A 50 -19.97 -3.53 -2.52
C TRP A 50 -18.89 -3.89 -1.49
N CYS A 51 -18.20 -2.89 -0.92
CA CYS A 51 -17.21 -3.12 0.13
C CYS A 51 -17.83 -3.79 1.36
N ILE A 52 -19.00 -3.31 1.80
CA ILE A 52 -19.75 -3.90 2.93
C ILE A 52 -20.15 -5.34 2.59
N TYR A 53 -20.77 -5.57 1.43
CA TYR A 53 -21.13 -6.92 0.97
C TYR A 53 -19.93 -7.87 1.02
N ARG A 54 -18.76 -7.40 0.59
CA ARG A 54 -17.52 -8.18 0.62
C ARG A 54 -17.05 -8.52 2.03
N MET A 55 -17.09 -7.56 2.95
CA MET A 55 -16.69 -7.75 4.35
C MET A 55 -17.57 -8.77 5.08
N PHE A 56 -18.87 -8.78 4.78
CA PHE A 56 -19.85 -9.70 5.39
C PHE A 56 -19.96 -11.04 4.66
N SER A 57 -19.24 -11.24 3.56
CA SER A 57 -19.25 -12.50 2.80
C SER A 57 -18.65 -13.66 3.61
N ARG A 58 -19.29 -14.82 3.54
CA ARG A 58 -18.82 -16.09 4.15
C ARG A 58 -17.87 -16.88 3.23
N ARG A 59 -17.73 -16.49 1.95
CA ARG A 59 -16.89 -17.20 0.96
C ARG A 59 -15.43 -16.74 1.02
N ILE A 60 -14.74 -17.09 2.10
CA ILE A 60 -13.39 -16.61 2.43
C ILE A 60 -12.39 -16.89 1.30
N ASP A 61 -12.38 -18.10 0.73
CA ASP A 61 -11.37 -18.48 -0.27
C ASP A 61 -11.47 -17.65 -1.56
N ARG A 62 -12.69 -17.42 -2.05
CA ARG A 62 -12.92 -16.57 -3.23
C ARG A 62 -12.48 -15.12 -2.97
N ARG A 63 -12.77 -14.59 -1.79
CA ARG A 63 -12.40 -13.22 -1.40
C ARG A 63 -10.88 -13.07 -1.23
N ARG A 64 -10.19 -14.10 -0.72
CA ARG A 64 -8.73 -14.16 -0.66
C ARG A 64 -8.11 -14.18 -2.05
N ALA A 65 -8.66 -14.96 -2.97
CA ALA A 65 -8.18 -15.02 -4.36
C ALA A 65 -8.33 -13.66 -5.06
N GLU A 66 -9.45 -12.94 -4.85
CA GLU A 66 -9.64 -11.57 -5.34
C GLU A 66 -8.58 -10.61 -4.78
N ASN A 67 -8.33 -10.66 -3.47
CA ASN A 67 -7.30 -9.82 -2.84
C ASN A 67 -5.89 -10.16 -3.34
N ALA A 68 -5.60 -11.44 -3.57
CA ALA A 68 -4.32 -11.87 -4.13
C ALA A 68 -4.11 -11.30 -5.55
N LYS A 69 -5.13 -11.37 -6.42
CA LYS A 69 -5.10 -10.76 -7.76
C LYS A 69 -4.96 -9.24 -7.69
N PHE A 70 -5.63 -8.59 -6.75
CA PHE A 70 -5.43 -7.15 -6.51
C PHE A 70 -3.99 -6.86 -6.11
N MET A 71 -3.42 -7.65 -5.19
CA MET A 71 -2.06 -7.48 -4.71
C MET A 71 -0.97 -7.82 -5.73
N THR A 72 -1.24 -8.65 -6.75
CA THR A 72 -0.28 -8.84 -7.84
C THR A 72 -0.14 -7.58 -8.70
N VAL A 73 -1.25 -6.85 -8.91
CA VAL A 73 -1.27 -5.61 -9.72
C VAL A 73 -0.85 -4.41 -8.89
N ALA A 74 -1.47 -4.22 -7.72
CA ALA A 74 -1.22 -3.07 -6.84
C ALA A 74 0.02 -3.24 -5.95
N GLY A 75 0.53 -4.47 -5.78
CA GLY A 75 1.64 -4.79 -4.88
C GLY A 75 2.91 -3.97 -5.12
N PRO A 76 3.41 -3.87 -6.37
CA PRO A 76 4.58 -3.04 -6.68
C PRO A 76 4.37 -1.56 -6.32
N ALA A 77 3.20 -0.99 -6.63
CA ALA A 77 2.87 0.40 -6.32
C ALA A 77 2.79 0.63 -4.80
N ILE A 78 2.14 -0.26 -4.06
CA ILE A 78 2.05 -0.19 -2.59
C ILE A 78 3.44 -0.31 -1.96
N ARG A 79 4.28 -1.23 -2.44
CA ARG A 79 5.66 -1.40 -1.95
C ARG A 79 6.50 -0.16 -2.24
N TRP A 80 6.39 0.42 -3.43
CA TRP A 80 7.07 1.65 -3.80
C TRP A 80 6.66 2.82 -2.91
N PHE A 81 5.36 2.99 -2.67
CA PHE A 81 4.86 4.05 -1.80
C PHE A 81 5.30 3.87 -0.34
N LYS A 82 5.26 2.64 0.18
CA LYS A 82 5.79 2.31 1.52
C LYS A 82 7.28 2.62 1.60
N LEU A 83 8.07 2.21 0.60
CA LEU A 83 9.49 2.50 0.54
C LEU A 83 9.75 4.02 0.53
N ARG A 84 9.04 4.78 -0.31
CA ARG A 84 9.17 6.24 -0.38
C ARG A 84 8.84 6.90 0.96
N ARG A 85 7.79 6.42 1.63
CA ARG A 85 7.41 6.88 2.97
C ARG A 85 8.50 6.55 4.01
N THR A 86 9.07 5.35 3.98
CA THR A 86 10.19 4.96 4.86
C THR A 86 11.41 5.84 4.61
N ILE A 87 11.80 6.06 3.36
CA ILE A 87 12.93 6.94 2.98
C ILE A 87 12.71 8.38 3.47
N HIS A 88 11.49 8.89 3.36
CA HIS A 88 11.15 10.24 3.82
C HIS A 88 11.19 10.37 5.35
N ARG A 89 10.75 9.33 6.07
CA ARG A 89 10.78 9.30 7.54
C ARG A 89 12.20 9.08 8.08
N ASP A 90 13.00 8.28 7.40
CA ASP A 90 14.39 8.00 7.75
C ASP A 90 15.27 9.21 7.37
N LYS A 91 15.31 10.19 8.28
CA LYS A 91 16.13 11.40 8.13
C LYS A 91 17.61 11.15 8.35
N GLU A 92 17.96 10.05 9.02
CA GLU A 92 19.34 9.70 9.38
C GLU A 92 20.04 8.92 8.28
N HIS A 93 19.31 8.24 7.39
CA HIS A 93 19.91 7.38 6.37
C HIS A 93 19.48 7.77 4.95
N ARG A 94 20.39 7.62 3.99
CA ARG A 94 20.15 7.71 2.55
C ARG A 94 20.16 6.31 1.97
N TYR A 95 19.37 6.12 0.92
CA TYR A 95 19.22 4.84 0.23
C TYR A 95 19.78 5.00 -1.18
N PHE A 96 20.78 4.19 -1.51
CA PHE A 96 21.41 4.18 -2.83
C PHE A 96 21.19 2.84 -3.53
N LYS A 97 21.21 2.84 -4.86
CA LYS A 97 21.13 1.62 -5.65
C LYS A 97 22.53 1.26 -6.12
N CYS A 98 22.92 0.00 -5.92
CA CYS A 98 24.16 -0.50 -6.49
C CYS A 98 24.09 -0.44 -8.04
N PRO A 99 25.12 0.09 -8.72
CA PRO A 99 25.13 0.21 -10.18
C PRO A 99 25.21 -1.14 -10.89
N ASN A 100 25.77 -2.17 -10.24
CA ASN A 100 25.96 -3.50 -10.83
C ASN A 100 24.73 -4.41 -10.62
N CYS A 101 24.26 -4.56 -9.37
CA CYS A 101 23.21 -5.52 -9.04
C CYS A 101 21.84 -4.91 -8.70
N GLY A 102 21.72 -3.58 -8.66
CA GLY A 102 20.46 -2.88 -8.35
C GLY A 102 19.97 -3.00 -6.90
N GLN A 103 20.74 -3.65 -6.01
CA GLN A 103 20.37 -3.78 -4.61
C GLN A 103 20.36 -2.41 -3.92
N GLN A 104 19.34 -2.17 -3.07
CA GLN A 104 19.25 -0.96 -2.26
C GLN A 104 20.14 -1.07 -1.02
N LEU A 105 21.06 -0.13 -0.86
CA LEU A 105 21.99 -0.01 0.27
C LEU A 105 21.57 1.18 1.14
N ARG A 106 21.45 0.94 2.45
CA ARG A 106 21.14 1.95 3.46
C ARG A 106 22.44 2.47 4.07
N VAL A 107 22.58 3.78 4.12
CA VAL A 107 23.83 4.46 4.48
C VAL A 107 23.55 5.69 5.36
N PRO A 108 24.33 5.98 6.41
CA PRO A 108 24.10 7.14 7.29
C PRO A 108 24.40 8.48 6.58
N ARG A 109 23.51 9.47 6.72
CA ARG A 109 23.64 10.82 6.14
C ARG A 109 24.69 11.66 6.86
N GLY A 110 25.23 12.65 6.16
CA GLY A 110 26.11 13.69 6.75
C GLY A 110 27.58 13.31 6.87
N LYS A 111 28.01 12.16 6.32
CA LYS A 111 29.41 11.70 6.36
C LYS A 111 30.27 12.20 5.19
N GLY A 112 29.71 12.98 4.26
CA GLY A 112 30.44 13.51 3.11
C GLY A 112 30.66 12.45 2.03
N LYS A 113 31.91 12.32 1.54
CA LYS A 113 32.31 11.28 0.59
C LYS A 113 32.51 9.96 1.34
N ILE A 114 31.82 8.93 0.89
CA ILE A 114 31.88 7.60 1.50
C ILE A 114 32.05 6.55 0.42
N THR A 115 32.83 5.52 0.73
CA THR A 115 32.96 4.34 -0.13
C THR A 115 31.92 3.32 0.32
N ILE A 116 30.93 3.06 -0.53
CA ILE A 116 29.86 2.11 -0.26
C ILE A 116 30.24 0.77 -0.88
N ASN A 117 30.32 -0.27 -0.06
CA ASN A 117 30.54 -1.65 -0.53
C ASN A 117 29.20 -2.41 -0.60
N CYS A 118 28.92 -3.00 -1.77
CA CYS A 118 27.73 -3.81 -1.96
C CYS A 118 27.90 -5.23 -1.38
N ARG A 119 27.02 -5.60 -0.44
CA ARG A 119 27.01 -6.95 0.18
C ARG A 119 26.71 -8.11 -0.79
N ASN A 120 26.04 -7.84 -1.93
CA ASN A 120 25.66 -8.89 -2.87
C ASN A 120 26.64 -9.11 -4.02
N CYS A 121 27.37 -8.07 -4.44
CA CYS A 121 28.31 -8.19 -5.58
C CYS A 121 29.73 -7.72 -5.27
N GLY A 122 30.00 -7.23 -4.06
CA GLY A 122 31.33 -6.81 -3.63
C GLY A 122 31.86 -5.53 -4.30
N VAL A 123 31.10 -4.92 -5.22
CA VAL A 123 31.53 -3.69 -5.87
C VAL A 123 31.55 -2.53 -4.87
N SER A 124 32.66 -1.80 -4.85
CA SER A 124 32.85 -0.57 -4.10
C SER A 124 32.71 0.63 -5.02
N PHE A 125 31.90 1.61 -4.63
CA PHE A 125 31.77 2.88 -5.35
C PHE A 125 31.72 4.05 -4.37
N GLU A 126 32.17 5.21 -4.83
CA GLU A 126 32.18 6.44 -4.03
C GLU A 126 30.97 7.29 -4.35
N GLU A 127 30.19 7.63 -3.33
CA GLU A 127 29.08 8.57 -3.46
C GLU A 127 29.10 9.59 -2.32
N LYS A 128 28.47 10.73 -2.57
CA LYS A 128 28.31 11.79 -1.56
C LYS A 128 26.96 11.63 -0.87
N THR A 129 27.01 11.56 0.47
CA THR A 129 25.83 11.41 1.33
C THR A 129 25.10 12.71 1.62
#